data_AF-A0A0P1AC11-F1
#
_entry.id   AF-A0A0P1AC11-F1
#
_cell.length_a   1.000
_cell.length_b   1.000
_cell.length_c   1.000
_cell.angle_alpha   90.00
_cell.angle_beta   90.00
_cell.angle_gamma   90.00
#
_symmetry.space_group_name_H-M   'P 1'
#
loop_
_entity.id
_entity.type
_entity.pdbx_description
1 polymer ?
#
loop_
_entity_poly.entity_id
_entity_poly.type
_entity_poly.pdbx_seq_one_letter_code
_entity_poly.pdbx_strand_id
1 'polypeptide(L)'
;MATEEVSEREWEQRHTQALRDTAESLQLGRSTAQVLSMQTEQINRSEKLVDETQATVAITKRVLRGMTWSGWIYNKFSTVPQFSDNNEQDQIAMGFICPDCKVKFQSADQLGRHYNNIHTETFSIVNEVSSLKENRSQSIQEQQKRVVEVSNDIHEIFLKNLEPQLAELKEQALALGGALDAQNEKLDQLDTKIGRVQHDLKQVRIEADKLSGRKSHVIFKFRCAFQELQSGKFLRDVNGEPLLSADVVVDGCTYRAYTRGDDSDVWGFQSEKSSCFLGINRYGSLKIQGRQLNSYEQFLVENKSSTHLFCMSSYFGLGGWIATNESIASGRLTIIRGTPENKLRAASFRIVYLEDERKKK
;
A
#
# COMPACT_ATOMS: atom_id res chain seq x y z
N MET A 1 -51.46 -12.92 39.91
CA MET A 1 -50.98 -11.58 40.33
C MET A 1 -49.48 -11.53 40.54
N ALA A 2 -48.86 -12.34 41.42
CA ALA A 2 -47.39 -12.27 41.63
C ALA A 2 -46.53 -12.70 40.41
N THR A 3 -47.07 -13.45 39.46
CA THR A 3 -46.34 -13.92 38.26
C THR A 3 -46.37 -12.93 37.09
N GLU A 4 -47.37 -12.06 37.02
CA GLU A 4 -47.47 -11.03 35.97
C GLU A 4 -46.56 -9.83 36.26
N GLU A 5 -46.48 -9.39 37.53
CA GLU A 5 -45.58 -8.30 37.93
C GLU A 5 -44.09 -8.65 37.75
N VAL A 6 -43.72 -9.93 37.88
CA VAL A 6 -42.35 -10.40 37.64
C VAL A 6 -42.01 -10.37 36.16
N SER A 7 -42.96 -10.73 35.30
CA SER A 7 -42.79 -10.68 33.84
C SER A 7 -42.66 -9.24 33.32
N GLU A 8 -43.37 -8.29 33.92
CA GLU A 8 -43.35 -6.88 33.52
C GLU A 8 -42.03 -6.21 33.92
N ARG A 9 -41.52 -6.48 35.12
CA ARG A 9 -40.21 -5.97 35.58
C ARG A 9 -39.03 -6.55 34.80
N GLU A 10 -39.06 -7.84 34.49
CA GLU A 10 -38.03 -8.45 33.63
C GLU A 10 -38.04 -7.83 32.22
N TRP A 11 -39.22 -7.47 31.72
CA TRP A 11 -39.39 -6.85 30.41
C TRP A 11 -38.88 -5.40 30.40
N GLU A 12 -39.22 -4.59 31.40
CA GLU A 12 -38.69 -3.23 31.58
C GLU A 12 -37.15 -3.21 31.73
N GLN A 13 -36.59 -4.20 32.43
CA GLN A 13 -35.15 -4.36 32.55
C GLN A 13 -34.49 -4.66 31.20
N ARG A 14 -35.04 -5.59 30.41
CA ARG A 14 -34.52 -5.89 29.06
C ARG A 14 -34.65 -4.70 28.11
N HIS A 15 -35.74 -3.95 28.21
CA HIS A 15 -35.98 -2.74 27.44
C HIS A 15 -34.92 -1.66 27.73
N THR A 16 -34.71 -1.38 29.01
CA THR A 16 -33.71 -0.40 29.46
C THR A 16 -32.30 -0.83 29.07
N GLN A 17 -32.02 -2.14 29.14
CA GLN A 17 -30.75 -2.71 28.70
C GLN A 17 -30.54 -2.53 27.19
N ALA A 18 -31.53 -2.86 26.36
CA ALA A 18 -31.41 -2.74 24.90
C ALA A 18 -31.16 -1.28 24.44
N LEU A 19 -31.84 -0.31 25.07
CA LEU A 19 -31.60 1.11 24.80
C LEU A 19 -30.20 1.55 25.23
N ARG A 20 -29.71 1.06 26.38
CA ARG A 20 -28.32 1.33 26.82
C ARG A 20 -27.30 0.73 25.86
N ASP A 21 -27.46 -0.54 25.49
CA ASP A 21 -26.54 -1.23 24.57
C ASP A 21 -26.49 -0.52 23.20
N THR A 22 -27.64 -0.01 22.73
CA THR A 22 -27.72 0.74 21.47
C THR A 22 -27.03 2.11 21.60
N ALA A 23 -27.27 2.83 22.70
CA ALA A 23 -26.62 4.11 22.96
C ALA A 23 -25.09 3.96 23.11
N GLU A 24 -24.64 2.92 23.82
CA GLU A 24 -23.22 2.57 23.94
C GLU A 24 -22.61 2.22 22.56
N SER A 25 -23.34 1.47 21.74
CA SER A 25 -22.91 1.14 20.37
C SER A 25 -22.78 2.37 19.47
N LEU A 26 -23.70 3.34 19.60
CA LEU A 26 -23.63 4.62 18.89
C LEU A 26 -22.44 5.46 19.38
N GLN A 27 -22.20 5.50 20.69
CA GLN A 27 -21.04 6.20 21.24
C GLN A 27 -19.74 5.57 20.76
N LEU A 28 -19.67 4.24 20.73
CA LEU A 28 -18.54 3.50 20.18
C LEU A 28 -18.36 3.85 18.69
N GLY A 29 -19.42 3.79 17.88
CA GLY A 29 -19.40 4.15 16.47
C GLY A 29 -18.86 5.57 16.22
N ARG A 30 -19.29 6.55 17.01
CA ARG A 30 -18.77 7.93 16.96
C ARG A 30 -17.29 8.00 17.31
N SER A 31 -16.85 7.30 18.36
CA SER A 31 -15.43 7.25 18.74
C SER A 31 -14.56 6.58 17.67
N THR A 32 -15.06 5.51 17.05
CA THR A 32 -14.38 4.83 15.93
C THR A 32 -14.28 5.76 14.71
N ALA A 33 -15.34 6.52 14.39
CA ALA A 33 -15.30 7.49 13.31
C ALA A 33 -14.25 8.59 13.53
N GLN A 34 -14.10 9.06 14.77
CA GLN A 34 -13.05 10.02 15.13
C GLN A 34 -11.64 9.43 14.93
N VAL A 35 -11.43 8.18 15.37
CA VAL A 35 -10.15 7.48 15.17
C VAL A 35 -9.85 7.29 13.68
N LEU A 36 -10.83 6.88 12.87
CA LEU A 36 -10.65 6.77 11.42
C LEU A 36 -10.31 8.12 10.80
N SER A 37 -10.95 9.21 11.23
CA SER A 37 -10.61 10.55 10.75
C SER A 37 -9.15 10.91 11.05
N MET A 38 -8.66 10.58 12.25
CA MET A 38 -7.25 10.80 12.61
C MET A 38 -6.30 9.93 11.79
N GLN A 39 -6.66 8.67 11.53
CA GLN A 39 -5.88 7.76 10.69
C GLN A 39 -5.79 8.24 9.24
N THR A 40 -6.89 8.75 8.68
CA THR A 40 -6.89 9.36 7.33
C THR A 40 -5.90 10.52 7.24
N GLU A 41 -5.86 11.37 8.26
CA GLU A 41 -4.91 12.49 8.33
C GLU A 41 -3.46 11.99 8.41
N GLN A 42 -3.19 10.94 9.19
CA GLN A 42 -1.87 10.32 9.25
C GLN A 42 -1.44 9.71 7.91
N ILE A 43 -2.36 9.07 7.19
CA ILE A 43 -2.12 8.52 5.85
C ILE A 43 -1.79 9.66 4.87
N ASN A 44 -2.56 10.76 4.88
CA ASN A 44 -2.31 11.91 4.01
C ASN A 44 -0.94 12.55 4.26
N ARG A 45 -0.54 12.70 5.54
CA ARG A 45 0.81 13.19 5.88
C ARG A 45 1.90 12.25 5.40
N SER A 46 1.68 10.95 5.54
CA SER A 46 2.62 9.93 5.08
C SER A 46 2.75 9.95 3.56
N GLU A 47 1.65 10.12 2.84
CA GLU A 47 1.64 10.27 1.39
C GLU A 47 2.47 11.49 0.95
N LYS A 48 2.27 12.65 1.59
CA LYS A 48 3.04 13.87 1.30
C LYS A 48 4.55 13.64 1.51
N LEU A 49 4.95 12.98 2.59
CA LEU A 49 6.35 12.64 2.85
C LEU A 49 6.92 11.68 1.79
N VAL A 50 6.12 10.73 1.31
CA VAL A 50 6.52 9.81 0.24
C VAL A 50 6.70 10.58 -1.08
N ASP A 51 5.80 11.50 -1.41
CA ASP A 51 5.88 12.33 -2.61
C ASP A 51 7.11 13.27 -2.58
N GLU A 52 7.38 13.91 -1.43
CA GLU A 52 8.58 14.73 -1.21
C GLU A 52 9.87 13.90 -1.35
N THR A 53 9.87 12.68 -0.79
CA THR A 53 11.01 11.76 -0.93
C THR A 53 11.19 11.33 -2.37
N GLN A 54 10.11 11.03 -3.09
CA GLN A 54 10.15 10.69 -4.50
C GLN A 54 10.74 11.82 -5.35
N ALA A 55 10.32 13.07 -5.11
CA ALA A 55 10.86 14.24 -5.80
C ALA A 55 12.36 14.41 -5.53
N THR A 56 12.76 14.28 -4.26
CA THR A 56 14.16 14.36 -3.84
C THR A 56 15.01 13.29 -4.52
N VAL A 57 14.56 12.04 -4.51
CA VAL A 57 15.25 10.91 -5.16
C VAL A 57 15.37 11.14 -6.67
N ALA A 58 14.32 11.65 -7.34
CA ALA A 58 14.37 11.96 -8.76
C ALA A 58 15.42 13.05 -9.09
N ILE A 59 15.53 14.07 -8.23
CA ILE A 59 16.56 15.12 -8.36
C ILE A 59 17.95 14.52 -8.14
N THR A 60 18.14 13.70 -7.10
CA THR A 60 19.43 13.04 -6.85
C THR A 60 19.84 12.16 -8.02
N LYS A 61 18.93 11.34 -8.58
CA LYS A 61 19.18 10.56 -9.81
C LYS A 61 19.62 11.45 -10.96
N ARG A 62 18.93 12.59 -11.17
CA ARG A 62 19.30 13.55 -12.22
C ARG A 62 20.71 14.09 -12.01
N VAL A 63 21.07 14.47 -10.78
CA VAL A 63 22.40 14.99 -10.44
C VAL A 63 23.47 13.92 -10.68
N LEU A 64 23.30 12.71 -10.12
CA LEU A 64 24.26 11.61 -10.27
C LEU A 64 24.44 11.21 -11.74
N ARG A 65 23.34 11.12 -12.50
CA ARG A 65 23.40 10.91 -13.95
C ARG A 65 24.16 12.03 -14.66
N GLY A 66 23.95 13.28 -14.26
CA GLY A 66 24.63 14.45 -14.81
C GLY A 66 26.14 14.48 -14.59
N MET A 67 26.65 13.72 -13.61
CA MET A 67 28.08 13.54 -13.39
C MET A 67 28.75 12.62 -14.43
N THR A 68 27.96 11.94 -15.27
CA THR A 68 28.45 11.14 -16.40
C THR A 68 28.25 11.89 -17.72
N TRP A 69 29.19 11.73 -18.67
CA TRP A 69 29.13 12.42 -19.96
C TRP A 69 27.83 12.12 -20.75
N SER A 70 27.39 10.87 -20.78
CA SER A 70 26.15 10.45 -21.46
C SER A 70 24.91 10.94 -20.72
N GLY A 71 24.96 10.98 -19.39
CA GLY A 71 23.85 11.44 -18.57
C GLY A 71 23.67 12.96 -18.58
N TRP A 72 24.76 13.72 -18.72
CA TRP A 72 24.71 15.17 -18.95
C TRP A 72 23.93 15.53 -20.22
N ILE A 73 24.19 14.81 -21.34
CA ILE A 73 23.46 15.02 -22.61
C ILE A 73 21.98 14.74 -22.41
N TYR A 74 21.64 13.59 -21.81
CA TYR A 74 20.23 13.26 -21.55
C TYR A 74 19.55 14.29 -20.63
N ASN A 75 20.23 14.76 -19.59
CA ASN A 75 19.71 15.81 -18.70
C ASN A 75 19.35 17.08 -19.47
N LYS A 76 20.18 17.49 -20.43
CA LYS A 76 19.94 18.67 -21.26
C LYS A 76 18.64 18.58 -22.07
N PHE A 77 18.23 17.38 -22.47
CA PHE A 77 17.01 17.13 -23.24
C PHE A 77 15.84 16.60 -22.41
N SER A 78 15.98 16.48 -21.09
CA SER A 78 14.91 15.99 -20.21
C SER A 78 14.46 17.05 -19.24
N THR A 79 13.14 17.08 -19.01
CA THR A 79 12.48 17.98 -18.07
C THR A 79 13.06 17.83 -16.68
N VAL A 80 13.24 18.95 -15.98
CA VAL A 80 13.69 18.96 -14.59
C VAL A 80 12.54 18.44 -13.72
N PRO A 81 12.77 17.46 -12.82
CA PRO A 81 11.78 17.07 -11.84
C PRO A 81 11.37 18.30 -11.02
N GLN A 82 10.08 18.61 -10.99
CA GLN A 82 9.55 19.70 -10.19
C GLN A 82 9.26 19.18 -8.79
N PHE A 83 9.62 19.96 -7.77
CA PHE A 83 8.93 19.85 -6.49
C PHE A 83 7.50 20.31 -6.75
N SER A 84 6.51 19.47 -6.43
CA SER A 84 5.16 19.96 -6.30
C SER A 84 5.14 20.92 -5.10
N ASP A 85 5.40 22.19 -5.35
CA ASP A 85 5.05 23.28 -4.44
C ASP A 85 3.53 23.37 -4.40
N ASN A 86 2.88 22.37 -3.80
CA ASN A 86 1.49 22.46 -3.41
C ASN A 86 1.43 23.33 -2.15
N ASN A 87 1.63 24.63 -2.37
CA ASN A 87 1.09 25.72 -1.55
C ASN A 87 -0.38 26.01 -1.93
N GLU A 88 -1.12 25.01 -2.41
CA GLU A 88 -2.57 25.08 -2.48
C GLU A 88 -3.12 24.75 -1.10
N GLN A 89 -3.30 25.84 -0.33
CA GLN A 89 -4.27 26.04 0.74
C GLN A 89 -4.74 24.79 1.50
N ASP A 90 -4.42 24.76 2.80
CA ASP A 90 -4.98 23.93 3.87
C ASP A 90 -6.52 23.79 3.83
N GLN A 91 -7.08 23.08 2.86
CA GLN A 91 -8.39 22.46 3.00
C GLN A 91 -8.17 21.13 3.69
N ILE A 92 -8.01 21.22 5.02
CA ILE A 92 -8.21 20.10 5.92
C ILE A 92 -9.60 19.56 5.59
N ALA A 93 -9.66 18.38 4.97
CA ALA A 93 -10.87 17.61 4.79
C ALA A 93 -11.32 17.12 6.18
N MET A 94 -11.93 18.02 6.96
CA MET A 94 -12.57 17.73 8.23
C MET A 94 -13.73 16.77 7.93
N GLY A 95 -13.64 15.55 8.46
CA GLY A 95 -14.66 14.52 8.31
C GLY A 95 -16.04 14.97 8.78
N PHE A 96 -17.07 14.34 8.21
CA PHE A 96 -18.50 14.41 8.56
C PHE A 96 -19.00 15.78 9.05
N ILE A 97 -19.09 16.72 8.12
CA ILE A 97 -19.76 18.00 8.33
C ILE A 97 -21.24 17.80 7.99
N CYS A 98 -22.13 17.99 8.97
CA CYS A 98 -23.56 18.13 8.73
C CYS A 98 -23.80 19.21 7.65
N PRO A 99 -24.50 18.92 6.54
CA PRO A 99 -24.69 19.86 5.44
C PRO A 99 -25.34 21.18 5.89
N ASP A 100 -26.18 21.17 6.92
CA ASP A 100 -26.82 22.38 7.47
C ASP A 100 -25.85 23.28 8.26
N CYS A 101 -24.78 22.72 8.83
CA CYS A 101 -23.78 23.49 9.58
C CYS A 101 -22.73 24.11 8.66
N LYS A 102 -22.44 23.50 7.50
CA LYS A 102 -21.47 24.02 6.52
C LYS A 102 -21.90 25.36 5.91
N VAL A 103 -23.21 25.60 5.79
CA VAL A 103 -23.75 26.82 5.16
C VAL A 103 -23.80 28.00 6.15
N LYS A 104 -23.82 27.72 7.47
CA LYS A 104 -24.01 28.76 8.50
C LYS A 104 -22.73 29.40 9.02
N PHE A 105 -21.56 28.77 8.87
CA PHE A 105 -20.32 29.24 9.47
C PHE A 105 -19.20 29.40 8.44
N GLN A 106 -18.56 30.57 8.43
CA GLN A 106 -17.52 30.93 7.45
C GLN A 106 -16.11 30.54 7.88
N SER A 107 -15.91 30.10 9.14
CA SER A 107 -14.60 29.66 9.64
C SER A 107 -14.66 28.42 10.54
N ALA A 108 -13.58 27.63 10.51
CA ALA A 108 -13.45 26.40 11.29
C ALA A 108 -13.53 26.63 12.82
N ASP A 109 -13.03 27.78 13.30
CA ASP A 109 -13.10 28.16 14.72
C ASP A 109 -14.53 28.47 15.19
N GLN A 110 -15.41 28.92 14.30
CA GLN A 110 -16.82 29.16 14.61
C GLN A 110 -17.58 27.84 14.70
N LEU A 111 -17.27 26.89 13.82
CA LEU A 111 -17.85 25.55 13.81
C LEU A 111 -17.43 24.75 15.07
N GLY A 112 -16.15 24.81 15.45
CA GLY A 112 -15.65 24.16 16.67
C GLY A 112 -16.31 24.69 17.96
N ARG A 113 -16.57 26.00 18.04
CA ARG A 113 -17.29 26.61 19.16
C ARG A 113 -18.77 26.20 19.21
N HIS A 114 -19.41 26.10 18.07
CA HIS A 114 -20.81 25.65 17.99
C HIS A 114 -20.98 24.20 18.45
N TYR A 115 -20.07 23.31 18.02
CA TYR A 115 -20.12 21.90 18.38
C TYR A 115 -19.95 21.68 19.89
N ASN A 116 -19.04 22.43 20.51
CA ASN A 116 -18.85 22.38 21.96
C ASN A 116 -20.08 22.88 22.73
N ASN A 117 -20.74 23.94 22.25
CA ASN A 117 -21.89 24.53 22.94
C ASN A 117 -23.18 23.69 22.82
N ILE A 118 -23.45 23.05 21.68
CA ILE A 118 -24.67 22.24 21.51
C ILE A 118 -24.57 20.88 22.22
N HIS A 119 -23.38 20.28 22.26
CA HIS A 119 -23.22 18.91 22.77
C HIS A 119 -22.82 18.81 24.25
N THR A 120 -22.63 19.92 24.97
CA THR A 120 -22.40 19.90 26.43
C THR A 120 -23.64 20.21 27.28
N GLU A 121 -24.72 20.76 26.71
CA GLU A 121 -25.90 21.19 27.50
C GLU A 121 -27.13 20.26 27.46
N THR A 122 -27.10 19.13 26.74
CA THR A 122 -28.30 18.27 26.58
C THR A 122 -28.53 17.23 27.69
N PHE A 123 -27.96 17.40 28.90
CA PHE A 123 -28.20 16.50 30.05
C PHE A 123 -29.09 17.07 31.15
N SER A 124 -29.73 18.23 30.93
CA SER A 124 -30.46 18.93 32.00
C SER A 124 -31.88 19.35 31.64
N ILE A 125 -32.70 18.51 30.99
CA ILE A 125 -34.16 18.75 30.92
C ILE A 125 -34.93 17.42 30.85
N VAL A 126 -35.29 16.84 32.01
CA VAL A 126 -36.63 16.28 32.29
C VAL A 126 -36.78 16.23 33.83
N ASN A 127 -37.30 17.30 34.43
CA ASN A 127 -37.89 17.25 35.78
C ASN A 127 -38.65 18.56 36.03
N GLU A 128 -39.88 18.65 35.51
CA GLU A 128 -40.97 19.42 36.10
C GLU A 128 -42.25 19.30 35.24
N VAL A 129 -43.24 18.54 35.71
CA VAL A 129 -44.65 18.96 35.70
C VAL A 129 -45.37 18.35 36.92
N SER A 130 -45.58 19.22 37.90
CA SER A 130 -46.71 19.48 38.81
C SER A 130 -47.84 18.47 39.05
N SER A 131 -48.26 18.53 40.32
CA SER A 131 -49.40 17.94 41.02
C SER A 131 -50.80 18.27 40.47
N LEU A 132 -51.77 17.39 40.74
CA LEU A 132 -53.13 17.72 41.20
C LEU A 132 -53.87 16.46 41.72
N LYS A 133 -54.58 16.63 42.83
CA LYS A 133 -55.43 15.66 43.55
C LYS A 133 -56.72 15.35 42.79
N GLU A 134 -57.31 14.16 42.99
CA GLU A 134 -58.50 13.93 43.85
C GLU A 134 -59.33 12.70 43.42
N ASN A 135 -59.99 12.09 44.41
CA ASN A 135 -60.74 10.82 44.40
C ASN A 135 -61.91 10.74 43.42
N ARG A 136 -62.16 9.56 42.81
CA ARG A 136 -63.42 8.81 43.01
C ARG A 136 -63.42 7.41 42.39
N SER A 137 -63.97 6.49 43.18
CA SER A 137 -64.25 5.09 42.93
C SER A 137 -65.06 4.83 41.65
N GLN A 138 -64.64 3.86 40.82
CA GLN A 138 -65.54 3.13 39.92
C GLN A 138 -64.90 1.81 39.43
N SER A 139 -65.63 0.72 39.64
CA SER A 139 -65.70 -0.54 38.88
C SER A 139 -64.42 -1.38 38.64
N ILE A 140 -64.37 -2.53 39.31
CA ILE A 140 -63.36 -3.61 39.21
C ILE A 140 -63.35 -4.32 37.83
N GLN A 141 -64.17 -3.91 36.85
CA GLN A 141 -64.21 -4.51 35.51
C GLN A 141 -63.48 -3.73 34.41
N GLU A 142 -62.98 -2.51 34.66
CA GLU A 142 -62.17 -1.75 33.68
C GLU A 142 -60.64 -1.89 33.86
N GLN A 143 -60.19 -2.48 34.98
CA GLN A 143 -58.76 -2.65 35.27
C GLN A 143 -58.06 -3.69 34.39
N GLN A 144 -58.76 -4.69 33.84
CA GLN A 144 -58.16 -5.65 32.92
C GLN A 144 -57.98 -5.13 31.48
N LYS A 145 -58.69 -4.06 31.10
CA LYS A 145 -58.57 -3.48 29.75
C LYS A 145 -57.48 -2.41 29.67
N ARG A 146 -57.28 -1.63 30.74
CA ARG A 146 -56.19 -0.65 30.84
C ARG A 146 -54.79 -1.28 30.94
N VAL A 147 -54.64 -2.44 31.59
CA VAL A 147 -53.32 -3.10 31.72
C VAL A 147 -52.82 -3.60 30.37
N VAL A 148 -53.72 -4.02 29.48
CA VAL A 148 -53.37 -4.41 28.10
C VAL A 148 -53.09 -3.19 27.21
N GLU A 149 -53.81 -2.08 27.39
CA GLU A 149 -53.52 -0.81 26.67
C GLU A 149 -52.20 -0.17 27.11
N VAL A 150 -51.88 -0.17 28.41
CA VAL A 150 -50.61 0.36 28.93
C VAL A 150 -49.41 -0.49 28.48
N SER A 151 -49.55 -1.82 28.44
CA SER A 151 -48.49 -2.71 27.94
C SER A 151 -48.22 -2.51 26.43
N ASN A 152 -49.28 -2.29 25.63
CA ASN A 152 -49.15 -1.98 24.20
C ASN A 152 -48.55 -0.58 23.97
N ASP A 153 -48.91 0.42 24.77
CA ASP A 153 -48.39 1.79 24.70
C ASP A 153 -46.88 1.83 25.01
N ILE A 154 -46.44 1.07 26.03
CA ILE A 154 -45.01 0.95 26.37
C ILE A 154 -44.22 0.26 25.23
N HIS A 155 -44.81 -0.72 24.54
CA HIS A 155 -44.17 -1.40 23.40
C HIS A 155 -44.03 -0.48 22.18
N GLU A 156 -45.06 0.32 21.88
CA GLU A 156 -44.99 1.33 20.82
C GLU A 156 -43.96 2.42 21.15
N ILE A 157 -43.90 2.89 22.39
CA ILE A 157 -42.92 3.87 22.84
C ILE A 157 -41.49 3.32 22.70
N PHE A 158 -41.26 2.05 23.05
CA PHE A 158 -39.96 1.40 22.83
C PHE A 158 -39.53 1.42 21.38
N LEU A 159 -40.39 0.90 20.49
CA LEU A 159 -40.08 0.79 19.06
C LEU A 159 -39.84 2.17 18.46
N LYS A 160 -40.64 3.16 18.86
CA LYS A 160 -40.49 4.56 18.46
C LYS A 160 -39.17 5.18 18.92
N ASN A 161 -38.63 4.76 20.07
CA ASN A 161 -37.35 5.23 20.59
C ASN A 161 -36.14 4.46 20.02
N LEU A 162 -36.33 3.19 19.64
CA LEU A 162 -35.28 2.32 19.11
C LEU A 162 -35.05 2.54 17.60
N GLU A 163 -36.12 2.73 16.83
CA GLU A 163 -36.09 2.96 15.38
C GLU A 163 -35.09 4.06 14.96
N PRO A 164 -35.11 5.28 15.52
CA PRO A 164 -34.16 6.32 15.13
C PRO A 164 -32.72 5.98 15.50
N GLN A 165 -32.49 5.28 16.62
CA GLN A 165 -31.14 4.88 17.04
C GLN A 165 -30.57 3.79 16.13
N LEU A 166 -31.39 2.83 15.70
CA LEU A 166 -30.99 1.80 14.73
C LEU A 166 -30.74 2.40 13.34
N ALA A 167 -31.54 3.41 12.94
CA ALA A 167 -31.31 4.13 11.70
C ALA A 167 -29.96 4.88 11.74
N GLU A 168 -29.66 5.60 12.83
CA GLU A 168 -28.37 6.26 13.02
C GLU A 168 -27.22 5.24 13.04
N LEU A 169 -27.38 4.12 13.75
CA LEU A 169 -26.34 3.09 13.84
C LEU A 169 -26.06 2.47 12.46
N LYS A 170 -27.10 2.24 11.65
CA LYS A 170 -26.95 1.77 10.27
C LYS A 170 -26.23 2.79 9.40
N GLU A 171 -26.59 4.07 9.51
CA GLU A 171 -25.93 5.14 8.76
C GLU A 171 -24.45 5.24 9.14
N GLN A 172 -24.14 5.25 10.44
CA GLN A 172 -22.77 5.24 10.94
C GLN A 172 -22.01 4.00 10.45
N ALA A 173 -22.61 2.82 10.48
CA ALA A 173 -21.98 1.59 10.00
C ALA A 173 -21.65 1.66 8.49
N LEU A 174 -22.56 2.19 7.67
CA LEU A 174 -22.33 2.38 6.23
C LEU A 174 -21.24 3.42 5.97
N ALA A 175 -21.26 4.53 6.71
CA ALA A 175 -20.24 5.57 6.65
C ALA A 175 -18.85 5.06 7.05
N LEU A 176 -18.75 4.30 8.14
CA LEU A 176 -17.51 3.66 8.59
C LEU A 176 -17.00 2.65 7.56
N GLY A 177 -17.90 1.84 6.99
CA GLY A 177 -17.55 0.91 5.91
C GLY A 177 -16.94 1.62 4.71
N GLY A 178 -17.60 2.65 4.18
CA GLY A 178 -17.09 3.42 3.06
C GLY A 178 -15.77 4.14 3.36
N ALA A 179 -15.59 4.65 4.59
CA ALA A 179 -14.34 5.26 5.02
C ALA A 179 -13.19 4.26 5.12
N LEU A 180 -13.45 3.04 5.62
CA LEU A 180 -12.48 1.95 5.68
C LEU A 180 -12.07 1.49 4.29
N ASP A 181 -13.02 1.33 3.36
CA ASP A 181 -12.74 0.95 1.97
C ASP A 181 -11.86 2.01 1.29
N ALA A 182 -12.15 3.30 1.48
CA ALA A 182 -11.34 4.39 0.96
C ALA A 182 -9.93 4.43 1.59
N GLN A 183 -9.80 4.12 2.88
CA GLN A 183 -8.49 4.02 3.53
C GLN A 183 -7.67 2.84 2.99
N ASN A 184 -8.31 1.68 2.79
CA ASN A 184 -7.64 0.51 2.22
C ASN A 184 -7.09 0.81 0.82
N GLU A 185 -7.90 1.45 -0.04
CA GLU A 185 -7.45 1.85 -1.36
C GLU A 185 -6.26 2.83 -1.29
N LYS A 186 -6.30 3.80 -0.37
CA LYS A 186 -5.17 4.72 -0.15
C LYS A 186 -3.91 4.01 0.34
N LEU A 187 -4.04 3.02 1.21
CA LEU A 187 -2.91 2.24 1.69
C LEU A 187 -2.27 1.42 0.56
N ASP A 188 -3.05 0.83 -0.33
CA ASP A 188 -2.54 0.09 -1.49
C ASP A 188 -1.78 1.01 -2.46
N GLN A 189 -2.31 2.21 -2.69
CA GLN A 189 -1.63 3.23 -3.50
C GLN A 189 -0.32 3.68 -2.84
N LEU A 190 -0.32 3.90 -1.53
CA LEU A 190 0.84 4.32 -0.76
C LEU A 190 1.93 3.23 -0.71
N ASP A 191 1.56 1.96 -0.54
CA ASP A 191 2.50 0.83 -0.58
C ASP A 191 3.17 0.72 -1.96
N THR A 192 2.38 0.87 -3.03
CA THR A 192 2.90 0.92 -4.40
C THR A 192 3.88 2.07 -4.60
N LYS A 193 3.58 3.27 -4.09
CA LYS A 193 4.48 4.43 -4.14
C LYS A 193 5.76 4.19 -3.35
N ILE A 194 5.66 3.67 -2.12
CA ILE A 194 6.82 3.33 -1.28
C ILE A 194 7.73 2.33 -1.99
N GLY A 195 7.17 1.28 -2.59
CA GLY A 195 7.96 0.29 -3.35
C GLY A 195 8.77 0.93 -4.48
N ARG A 196 8.19 1.91 -5.19
CA ARG A 196 8.90 2.67 -6.25
C ARG A 196 10.03 3.52 -5.65
N VAL A 197 9.76 4.27 -4.59
CA VAL A 197 10.75 5.12 -3.93
C VAL A 197 11.91 4.29 -3.38
N GLN A 198 11.63 3.16 -2.73
CA GLN A 198 12.66 2.25 -2.23
C GLN A 198 13.54 1.70 -3.35
N HIS A 199 12.94 1.25 -4.46
CA HIS A 199 13.68 0.79 -5.62
C HIS A 199 14.60 1.89 -6.18
N ASP A 200 14.07 3.09 -6.30
CA ASP A 200 14.79 4.25 -6.82
C ASP A 200 15.94 4.68 -5.91
N LEU A 201 15.73 4.64 -4.60
CA LEU A 201 16.73 4.94 -3.59
C LEU A 201 17.87 3.90 -3.59
N LYS A 202 17.56 2.61 -3.79
CA LYS A 202 18.58 1.57 -3.98
C LYS A 202 19.49 1.87 -5.18
N GLN A 203 18.91 2.27 -6.31
CA GLN A 203 19.71 2.64 -7.50
C GLN A 203 20.64 3.82 -7.20
N VAL A 204 20.10 4.88 -6.59
CA VAL A 204 20.87 6.08 -6.19
C VAL A 204 22.04 5.72 -5.28
N ARG A 205 21.80 4.87 -4.28
CA ARG A 205 22.85 4.43 -3.34
C ARG A 205 24.00 3.74 -4.09
N ILE A 206 23.67 2.81 -4.98
CA ILE A 206 24.68 2.04 -5.73
C ILE A 206 25.45 2.95 -6.69
N GLU A 207 24.80 3.91 -7.33
CA GLU A 207 25.47 4.90 -8.17
C GLU A 207 26.39 5.83 -7.37
N ALA A 208 25.95 6.29 -6.20
CA ALA A 208 26.78 7.09 -5.30
C ALA A 208 28.01 6.32 -4.80
N ASP A 209 27.85 5.05 -4.43
CA ASP A 209 28.96 4.18 -4.02
C ASP A 209 29.98 3.97 -5.15
N LYS A 210 29.51 3.86 -6.41
CA LYS A 210 30.39 3.81 -7.59
C LYS A 210 31.18 5.10 -7.77
N LEU A 211 30.54 6.26 -7.63
CA LEU A 211 31.19 7.56 -7.79
C LEU A 211 32.18 7.87 -6.67
N SER A 212 31.94 7.34 -5.46
CA SER A 212 32.88 7.43 -4.34
C SER A 212 34.19 6.66 -4.58
N GLY A 213 34.31 5.89 -5.65
CA GLY A 213 35.55 5.19 -6.02
C GLY A 213 35.95 4.05 -5.08
N ARG A 214 35.03 3.58 -4.21
CA ARG A 214 35.27 2.43 -3.34
C ARG A 214 35.48 1.17 -4.19
N LYS A 215 36.72 0.68 -4.26
CA LYS A 215 37.06 -0.58 -4.92
C LYS A 215 36.51 -1.75 -4.13
N SER A 216 35.26 -2.11 -4.40
CA SER A 216 34.64 -3.30 -3.82
C SER A 216 35.21 -4.54 -4.51
N HIS A 217 35.73 -5.49 -3.75
CA HIS A 217 36.23 -6.76 -4.28
C HIS A 217 35.08 -7.60 -4.83
N VAL A 218 35.35 -8.34 -5.91
CA VAL A 218 34.39 -9.24 -6.54
C VAL A 218 34.50 -10.60 -5.85
N ILE A 219 33.39 -11.07 -5.27
CA ILE A 219 33.34 -12.29 -4.46
C ILE A 219 32.43 -13.29 -5.15
N PHE A 220 32.94 -14.51 -5.40
CA PHE A 220 32.13 -15.64 -5.86
C PHE A 220 31.21 -16.10 -4.74
N LYS A 221 29.93 -16.38 -5.06
CA LYS A 221 28.96 -16.86 -4.06
C LYS A 221 28.44 -18.26 -4.36
N PHE A 222 27.97 -18.52 -5.58
CA PHE A 222 27.37 -19.82 -5.95
C PHE A 222 27.32 -20.03 -7.46
N ARG A 223 27.02 -21.27 -7.87
CA ARG A 223 26.70 -21.66 -9.24
C ARG A 223 25.18 -21.72 -9.43
N CYS A 224 24.70 -21.28 -10.57
CA CYS A 224 23.27 -21.29 -10.88
C CYS A 224 22.97 -21.50 -12.37
N ALA A 225 21.72 -21.80 -12.65
CA ALA A 225 21.10 -21.71 -13.97
C ALA A 225 19.85 -20.83 -13.89
N PHE A 226 19.53 -20.13 -14.97
CA PHE A 226 18.33 -19.30 -15.06
C PHE A 226 17.27 -20.01 -15.86
N GLN A 227 16.12 -20.30 -15.25
CA GLN A 227 14.93 -20.79 -15.94
C GLN A 227 13.94 -19.64 -16.09
N GLU A 228 13.54 -19.32 -17.30
CA GLU A 228 12.48 -18.33 -17.54
C GLU A 228 11.11 -18.97 -17.30
N LEU A 229 10.26 -18.29 -16.53
CA LEU A 229 9.03 -18.90 -15.97
C LEU A 229 7.95 -19.16 -17.01
N GLN A 230 7.80 -18.30 -18.02
CA GLN A 230 6.71 -18.41 -18.99
C GLN A 230 6.96 -19.53 -20.00
N SER A 231 8.18 -19.63 -20.52
CA SER A 231 8.60 -20.64 -21.48
C SER A 231 9.09 -21.94 -20.83
N GLY A 232 9.46 -21.89 -19.54
CA GLY A 232 10.09 -23.00 -18.83
C GLY A 232 11.53 -23.29 -19.30
N LYS A 233 12.07 -22.50 -20.23
CA LYS A 233 13.38 -22.74 -20.84
C LYS A 233 14.51 -22.11 -20.04
N PHE A 234 15.65 -22.77 -20.09
CA PHE A 234 16.89 -22.30 -19.51
C PHE A 234 17.62 -21.33 -20.44
N LEU A 235 18.19 -20.30 -19.83
CA LEU A 235 19.10 -19.37 -20.48
C LEU A 235 20.40 -20.11 -20.84
N ARG A 236 20.80 -20.03 -22.10
CA ARG A 236 21.97 -20.72 -22.62
C ARG A 236 22.91 -19.76 -23.33
N ASP A 237 24.20 -19.92 -23.06
CA ASP A 237 25.29 -19.34 -23.83
C ASP A 237 25.52 -20.10 -25.14
N VAL A 238 25.06 -19.50 -26.24
CA VAL A 238 25.30 -19.98 -27.61
C VAL A 238 26.27 -19.02 -28.29
N ASN A 239 27.56 -19.29 -28.13
CA ASN A 239 28.65 -18.50 -28.74
C ASN A 239 28.60 -17.00 -28.38
N GLY A 240 28.32 -16.68 -27.12
CA GLY A 240 28.21 -15.30 -26.64
C GLY A 240 26.82 -14.69 -26.79
N GLU A 241 25.86 -15.43 -27.36
CA GLU A 241 24.45 -15.04 -27.42
C GLU A 241 23.65 -15.72 -26.31
N PRO A 242 22.99 -14.96 -25.42
CA PRO A 242 22.11 -15.49 -24.39
C PRO A 242 20.74 -15.82 -24.99
N LEU A 243 20.42 -17.12 -25.12
CA LEU A 243 19.18 -17.61 -25.73
C LEU A 243 18.40 -18.53 -24.79
N LEU A 244 17.07 -18.34 -24.73
CA LEU A 244 16.14 -19.25 -24.05
C LEU A 244 15.84 -20.44 -24.96
N SER A 245 16.61 -21.52 -24.82
CA SER A 245 16.59 -22.61 -25.81
C SER A 245 16.59 -24.02 -25.23
N ALA A 246 16.97 -24.22 -23.98
CA ALA A 246 17.11 -25.55 -23.40
C ALA A 246 15.96 -25.87 -22.44
N ASP A 247 15.36 -27.05 -22.56
CA ASP A 247 14.28 -27.49 -21.63
C ASP A 247 14.84 -28.06 -20.32
N VAL A 248 16.13 -28.45 -20.32
CA VAL A 248 16.88 -28.95 -19.16
C VAL A 248 18.24 -28.25 -19.08
N VAL A 249 18.88 -28.29 -17.91
CA VAL A 249 20.22 -27.71 -17.73
C VAL A 249 21.23 -28.51 -18.57
N VAL A 250 21.77 -27.87 -19.61
CA VAL A 250 22.77 -28.44 -20.53
C VAL A 250 24.03 -27.58 -20.55
N ASP A 251 25.05 -28.01 -21.31
CA ASP A 251 26.24 -27.20 -21.53
C ASP A 251 25.90 -25.80 -22.09
N GLY A 252 26.44 -24.78 -21.41
CA GLY A 252 26.16 -23.37 -21.64
C GLY A 252 25.04 -22.77 -20.79
N CYS A 253 24.30 -23.56 -20.00
CA CYS A 253 23.24 -23.03 -19.11
C CYS A 253 23.73 -22.65 -17.70
N THR A 254 24.99 -22.96 -17.39
CA THR A 254 25.56 -22.78 -16.04
C THR A 254 26.32 -21.47 -15.93
N TYR A 255 26.03 -20.74 -14.86
CA TYR A 255 26.63 -19.45 -14.54
C TYR A 255 27.20 -19.45 -13.12
N ARG A 256 28.28 -18.71 -12.93
CA ARG A 256 28.83 -18.37 -11.62
C ARG A 256 28.33 -17.00 -11.22
N ALA A 257 27.69 -16.92 -10.05
CA ALA A 257 27.21 -15.69 -9.47
C ALA A 257 28.32 -15.03 -8.62
N TYR A 258 28.58 -13.77 -8.92
CA TYR A 258 29.51 -12.91 -8.22
C TYR A 258 28.78 -11.70 -7.65
N THR A 259 29.22 -11.19 -6.51
CA THR A 259 28.72 -9.92 -5.95
C THR A 259 29.89 -8.97 -5.71
N ARG A 260 29.61 -7.67 -5.59
CA ARG A 260 30.60 -6.65 -5.24
C ARG A 260 30.45 -6.26 -3.76
N GLY A 261 31.31 -6.78 -2.91
CA GLY A 261 31.22 -6.61 -1.45
C GLY A 261 30.23 -7.58 -0.79
N ASP A 262 30.19 -7.57 0.55
CA ASP A 262 29.49 -8.61 1.31
C ASP A 262 27.96 -8.43 1.37
N ASP A 263 27.46 -7.22 1.09
CA ASP A 263 26.05 -6.85 1.28
C ASP A 263 25.46 -6.08 0.08
N SER A 264 25.89 -6.43 -1.14
CA SER A 264 25.34 -5.78 -2.34
C SER A 264 24.27 -6.63 -3.01
N ASP A 265 23.11 -6.02 -3.24
CA ASP A 265 22.04 -6.52 -4.13
C ASP A 265 22.49 -6.57 -5.61
N VAL A 266 23.77 -6.30 -5.89
CA VAL A 266 24.37 -6.23 -7.21
C VAL A 266 25.09 -7.53 -7.53
N TRP A 267 24.65 -8.16 -8.60
CA TRP A 267 25.14 -9.47 -9.05
C TRP A 267 25.75 -9.38 -10.44
N GLY A 268 26.80 -10.17 -10.65
CA GLY A 268 27.39 -10.45 -11.94
C GLY A 268 27.33 -11.94 -12.23
N PHE A 269 26.99 -12.31 -13.46
CA PHE A 269 26.84 -13.70 -13.84
C PHE A 269 27.83 -14.06 -14.93
N GLN A 270 28.77 -14.96 -14.64
CA GLN A 270 29.78 -15.43 -15.59
C GLN A 270 29.39 -16.80 -16.13
N SER A 271 29.29 -16.94 -17.45
CA SER A 271 29.08 -18.24 -18.10
C SER A 271 30.28 -19.15 -17.85
N GLU A 272 30.04 -20.38 -17.39
CA GLU A 272 31.12 -21.36 -17.20
C GLU A 272 31.72 -21.83 -18.52
N LYS A 273 30.94 -21.81 -19.59
CA LYS A 273 31.36 -22.25 -20.92
C LYS A 273 32.36 -21.30 -21.56
N SER A 274 32.01 -20.02 -21.64
CA SER A 274 32.84 -19.00 -22.29
C SER A 274 33.77 -18.27 -21.32
N SER A 275 33.58 -18.43 -20.01
CA SER A 275 34.22 -17.60 -18.97
C SER A 275 33.96 -16.10 -19.15
N CYS A 276 32.93 -15.73 -19.90
CA CYS A 276 32.50 -14.34 -20.09
C CYS A 276 31.29 -14.01 -19.21
N PHE A 277 31.23 -12.77 -18.75
CA PHE A 277 30.10 -12.20 -18.04
C PHE A 277 28.94 -11.90 -18.99
N LEU A 278 27.75 -12.25 -18.53
CA LEU A 278 26.49 -11.76 -19.03
C LEU A 278 26.44 -10.25 -18.79
N GLY A 279 26.05 -9.50 -19.81
CA GLY A 279 25.95 -8.06 -19.74
C GLY A 279 25.18 -7.50 -20.91
N ILE A 280 25.08 -6.17 -20.96
CA ILE A 280 24.34 -5.46 -21.99
C ILE A 280 25.30 -4.61 -22.80
N ASN A 281 25.23 -4.71 -24.13
CA ASN A 281 26.03 -3.85 -24.97
C ASN A 281 25.44 -2.43 -25.08
N ARG A 282 26.19 -1.50 -25.68
CA ARG A 282 25.76 -0.11 -25.86
C ARG A 282 24.46 0.05 -26.67
N TYR A 283 24.09 -0.95 -27.47
CA TYR A 283 22.87 -0.97 -28.27
C TYR A 283 21.66 -1.57 -27.52
N GLY A 284 21.81 -1.94 -26.25
CA GLY A 284 20.71 -2.48 -25.45
C GLY A 284 20.38 -3.94 -25.72
N SER A 285 21.29 -4.69 -26.38
CA SER A 285 21.15 -6.15 -26.53
C SER A 285 21.96 -6.88 -25.46
N LEU A 286 21.38 -7.96 -24.95
CA LEU A 286 22.02 -8.83 -23.96
C LEU A 286 23.08 -9.70 -24.66
N LYS A 287 24.28 -9.80 -24.08
CA LYS A 287 25.42 -10.57 -24.61
C LYS A 287 26.20 -11.23 -23.48
N ILE A 288 26.92 -12.31 -23.79
CA ILE A 288 27.85 -12.99 -22.88
C ILE A 288 29.26 -12.81 -23.41
N GLN A 289 29.80 -11.60 -23.26
CA GLN A 289 31.11 -11.21 -23.82
C GLN A 289 31.96 -10.40 -22.83
N GLY A 290 31.41 -10.04 -21.66
CA GLY A 290 32.12 -9.24 -20.68
C GLY A 290 33.33 -9.99 -20.13
N ARG A 291 34.53 -9.42 -20.20
CA ARG A 291 35.73 -10.07 -19.61
C ARG A 291 35.84 -9.84 -18.11
N GLN A 292 35.14 -8.83 -17.59
CA GLN A 292 35.19 -8.37 -16.21
C GLN A 292 33.82 -7.89 -15.78
N LEU A 293 33.57 -7.91 -14.46
CA LEU A 293 32.34 -7.39 -13.87
C LEU A 293 32.36 -5.85 -13.79
N ASN A 294 32.05 -5.20 -14.90
CA ASN A 294 31.88 -3.75 -14.99
C ASN A 294 30.39 -3.39 -14.93
N SER A 295 30.07 -2.12 -15.14
CA SER A 295 28.73 -1.60 -14.87
C SER A 295 27.64 -2.20 -15.77
N TYR A 296 27.99 -2.65 -16.99
CA TYR A 296 27.07 -3.26 -17.94
C TYR A 296 26.81 -4.76 -17.68
N GLU A 297 27.63 -5.37 -16.83
CA GLU A 297 27.55 -6.78 -16.42
C GLU A 297 26.94 -6.92 -15.00
N GLN A 298 26.46 -5.81 -14.44
CA GLN A 298 25.90 -5.73 -13.09
C GLN A 298 24.38 -5.67 -13.14
N PHE A 299 23.74 -6.60 -12.44
CA PHE A 299 22.31 -6.74 -12.34
C PHE A 299 21.83 -6.63 -10.89
N LEU A 300 20.77 -5.88 -10.65
CA LEU A 300 20.00 -5.99 -9.41
C LEU A 300 19.09 -7.20 -9.51
N VAL A 301 19.10 -8.01 -8.45
CA VAL A 301 18.34 -9.25 -8.36
C VAL A 301 17.55 -9.22 -7.08
N GLU A 302 16.22 -9.31 -7.19
CA GLU A 302 15.36 -9.41 -6.00
C GLU A 302 15.43 -10.83 -5.44
N ASN A 303 15.64 -10.95 -4.13
CA ASN A 303 15.66 -12.23 -3.42
C ASN A 303 14.23 -12.76 -3.21
N LYS A 304 13.61 -13.23 -4.29
CA LYS A 304 12.27 -13.82 -4.34
C LYS A 304 12.31 -15.15 -5.11
N SER A 305 11.26 -15.97 -4.99
CA SER A 305 11.13 -17.24 -5.72
C SER A 305 11.15 -17.07 -7.25
N SER A 306 10.69 -15.92 -7.72
CA SER A 306 10.83 -15.41 -9.09
C SER A 306 11.52 -14.05 -9.04
N THR A 307 12.53 -13.85 -9.87
CA THR A 307 13.31 -12.61 -9.90
C THR A 307 13.33 -11.98 -11.28
N HIS A 308 13.38 -10.65 -11.30
CA HIS A 308 13.62 -9.87 -12.52
C HIS A 308 15.05 -9.35 -12.49
N LEU A 309 15.71 -9.39 -13.63
CA LEU A 309 17.07 -8.91 -13.76
C LEU A 309 17.07 -7.46 -14.26
N PHE A 310 17.63 -6.56 -13.45
CA PHE A 310 17.72 -5.14 -13.78
C PHE A 310 19.15 -4.68 -13.94
N CYS A 311 19.53 -4.18 -15.11
CA CYS A 311 20.84 -3.57 -15.30
C CYS A 311 20.76 -2.05 -15.16
N MET A 312 21.52 -1.47 -14.23
CA MET A 312 21.51 -0.02 -13.99
C MET A 312 22.16 0.78 -15.11
N SER A 313 23.16 0.22 -15.80
CA SER A 313 23.94 0.95 -16.81
C SER A 313 23.31 1.00 -18.19
N SER A 314 22.15 0.36 -18.37
CA SER A 314 21.37 0.42 -19.60
C SER A 314 20.65 1.76 -19.76
N TYR A 315 20.19 2.05 -20.98
CA TYR A 315 19.36 3.22 -21.30
C TYR A 315 19.94 4.56 -20.77
N PHE A 316 21.22 4.81 -21.00
CA PHE A 316 21.88 6.06 -20.59
C PHE A 316 21.79 6.35 -19.08
N GLY A 317 21.84 5.31 -18.25
CA GLY A 317 21.76 5.43 -16.79
C GLY A 317 20.33 5.51 -16.24
N LEU A 318 19.31 5.24 -17.05
CA LEU A 318 17.94 4.99 -16.57
C LEU A 318 17.75 3.54 -16.09
N GLY A 319 18.71 2.67 -16.42
CA GLY A 319 18.62 1.24 -16.24
C GLY A 319 17.58 0.58 -17.15
N GLY A 320 17.57 -0.74 -17.12
CA GLY A 320 16.72 -1.54 -17.99
C GLY A 320 16.44 -2.93 -17.44
N TRP A 321 15.22 -3.39 -17.68
CA TRP A 321 14.78 -4.74 -17.36
C TRP A 321 15.07 -5.68 -18.53
N ILE A 322 15.50 -6.91 -18.23
CA ILE A 322 15.54 -7.97 -19.22
C ILE A 322 14.10 -8.40 -19.56
N ALA A 323 13.77 -8.46 -20.84
CA ALA A 323 12.47 -8.88 -21.34
C ALA A 323 12.61 -9.94 -22.43
N THR A 324 11.58 -10.77 -22.59
CA THR A 324 11.45 -11.73 -23.69
C THR A 324 10.99 -10.98 -24.94
N ASN A 325 11.63 -11.26 -26.07
CA ASN A 325 11.16 -10.70 -27.34
C ASN A 325 10.02 -11.56 -27.89
N GLU A 326 8.78 -11.17 -27.62
CA GLU A 326 7.57 -11.84 -28.13
C GLU A 326 7.47 -11.82 -29.67
N SER A 327 8.05 -10.81 -30.32
CA SER A 327 7.94 -10.63 -31.77
C SER A 327 8.82 -11.57 -32.59
N ILE A 328 9.80 -12.24 -31.97
CA ILE A 328 10.71 -13.13 -32.68
C ILE A 328 10.72 -14.47 -31.95
N ALA A 329 10.20 -15.52 -32.60
CA ALA A 329 10.21 -16.91 -32.12
C ALA A 329 11.62 -17.51 -31.81
N SER A 330 12.66 -16.67 -31.79
CA SER A 330 14.06 -16.98 -31.58
C SER A 330 14.49 -17.20 -30.13
N GLY A 331 13.60 -17.02 -29.14
CA GLY A 331 13.98 -17.11 -27.72
C GLY A 331 15.02 -16.07 -27.29
N ARG A 332 15.12 -14.96 -28.04
CA ARG A 332 16.05 -13.86 -27.76
C ARG A 332 15.52 -12.97 -26.65
N LEU A 333 16.45 -12.52 -25.81
CA LEU A 333 16.20 -11.54 -24.77
C LEU A 333 16.52 -10.13 -25.28
N THR A 334 15.71 -9.17 -24.88
CA THR A 334 15.90 -7.74 -25.11
C THR A 334 15.94 -7.00 -23.80
N ILE A 335 16.28 -5.71 -23.84
CA ILE A 335 16.21 -4.83 -22.68
C ILE A 335 15.11 -3.81 -22.95
N ILE A 336 14.24 -3.62 -21.96
CA ILE A 336 13.23 -2.56 -21.95
C ILE A 336 13.59 -1.51 -20.90
N ARG A 337 13.10 -0.29 -21.08
CA ARG A 337 13.41 0.84 -20.20
C ARG A 337 13.03 0.52 -18.76
N GLY A 338 13.92 0.87 -17.83
CA GLY A 338 13.83 0.60 -16.40
C GLY A 338 12.75 1.37 -15.62
N THR A 339 11.53 1.46 -16.13
CA THR A 339 10.41 2.07 -15.41
C THR A 339 9.60 1.01 -14.63
N PRO A 340 8.87 1.38 -13.56
CA PRO A 340 8.04 0.45 -12.80
C PRO A 340 6.97 -0.22 -13.66
N GLU A 341 6.37 0.50 -14.61
CA GLU A 341 5.32 0.00 -15.50
C GLU A 341 5.85 -1.11 -16.42
N ASN A 342 7.10 -0.93 -16.88
CA ASN A 342 7.79 -1.91 -17.70
C ASN A 342 8.25 -3.14 -16.91
N LYS A 343 8.34 -3.07 -15.57
CA LYS A 343 8.71 -4.24 -14.75
C LYS A 343 7.73 -5.39 -14.95
N LEU A 344 6.44 -5.10 -15.15
CA LEU A 344 5.41 -6.12 -15.43
C LEU A 344 5.64 -6.86 -16.76
N ARG A 345 6.34 -6.22 -17.70
CA ARG A 345 6.71 -6.81 -19.00
C ARG A 345 8.11 -7.43 -18.98
N ALA A 346 8.80 -7.38 -17.85
CA ALA A 346 10.11 -7.96 -17.70
C ALA A 346 10.00 -9.48 -17.62
N ALA A 347 10.98 -10.17 -18.19
CA ALA A 347 11.11 -11.60 -18.05
C ALA A 347 11.32 -11.97 -16.57
N SER A 348 10.67 -13.04 -16.15
CA SER A 348 10.76 -13.55 -14.78
C SER A 348 11.59 -14.82 -14.77
N PHE A 349 12.62 -14.85 -13.93
CA PHE A 349 13.53 -15.97 -13.85
C PHE A 349 13.42 -16.66 -12.50
N ARG A 350 13.46 -17.99 -12.51
CA ARG A 350 13.77 -18.82 -11.37
C ARG A 350 15.27 -19.12 -11.39
N ILE A 351 15.96 -18.75 -10.31
CA ILE A 351 17.37 -19.11 -10.13
C ILE A 351 17.42 -20.52 -9.55
N VAL A 352 17.93 -21.46 -10.35
CA VAL A 352 18.17 -22.84 -9.92
C VAL A 352 19.60 -22.91 -9.39
N TYR A 353 19.75 -23.13 -8.09
CA TYR A 353 21.05 -23.30 -7.45
C TYR A 353 21.63 -24.66 -7.81
N LEU A 354 22.88 -24.66 -8.26
CA LEU A 354 23.60 -25.88 -8.61
C LEU A 354 24.65 -26.14 -7.54
N GLU A 355 24.68 -27.36 -7.02
CA GLU A 355 25.67 -27.73 -6.00
C GLU A 355 27.09 -27.70 -6.60
N ASP A 356 28.03 -27.20 -5.80
CA ASP A 356 29.44 -27.35 -6.11
C ASP A 356 29.84 -28.80 -5.86
N GLU A 357 30.21 -29.54 -6.92
CA GLU A 357 30.77 -30.90 -6.80
C GLU A 357 32.04 -30.95 -5.92
N ARG A 358 32.61 -29.79 -5.55
CA ARG A 358 33.77 -29.66 -4.66
C ARG A 358 33.47 -29.90 -3.18
N LYS A 359 32.21 -30.03 -2.77
CA LYS A 359 31.85 -30.37 -1.37
C LYS A 359 31.73 -31.88 -1.09
N LYS A 360 31.96 -32.74 -2.08
CA LYS A 360 32.15 -34.19 -1.88
C LYS A 360 33.64 -34.54 -1.92
N LYS A 361 34.39 -34.19 -0.88
CA LYS A 361 35.65 -34.85 -0.54
C LYS A 361 35.87 -34.83 0.96
#